data_AF-A0A4P7WF09-F1
#
_entry.id   AF-A0A4P7WF09-F1
#
_cell.length_a   1.000
_cell.length_b   1.000
_cell.length_c   1.000
_cell.angle_alpha   90.00
_cell.angle_beta   90.00
_cell.angle_gamma   90.00
#
_symmetry.space_group_name_H-M   'P 1'
#
loop_
_entity.id
_entity.type
_entity.pdbx_description
1 polymer ?
#
loop_
_entity_poly.entity_id
_entity_poly.type
_entity_poly.pdbx_seq_one_letter_code
_entity_poly.pdbx_strand_id
1 'polypeptide(L)'
;MKKLFIAGLLFCFAGNAYAQKNTQTPYSEKSYSQSQKEIKQPDENQLVTHGSYTNSRGVQVHVPSKSINETVPEGATAKCRDGSYSFSQSHRGTCSHHHGVAEWL
;
A
#
# COMPACT_ATOMS: atom_id res chain seq x y z
N MET A 1 7.95 75.30 7.88
CA MET A 1 7.32 74.56 8.99
C MET A 1 5.95 74.04 8.54
N LYS A 2 5.79 72.73 8.32
CA LYS A 2 4.51 71.99 8.23
C LYS A 2 4.80 70.48 8.06
N LYS A 3 4.56 69.73 9.14
CA LYS A 3 3.91 68.39 9.25
C LYS A 3 4.55 67.21 8.48
N LEU A 4 5.14 66.21 9.19
CA LEU A 4 4.55 64.91 9.60
C LEU A 4 3.96 64.11 8.40
N PHE A 5 4.15 62.80 8.19
CA PHE A 5 3.74 61.67 9.05
C PHE A 5 4.31 60.32 8.53
N ILE A 6 4.73 59.45 9.47
CA ILE A 6 4.49 58.00 9.57
C ILE A 6 4.73 57.15 8.30
N ALA A 7 5.92 56.54 8.20
CA ALA A 7 6.13 55.33 7.39
C ALA A 7 5.67 54.10 8.21
N GLY A 8 4.41 53.70 8.01
CA GLY A 8 3.81 52.53 8.65
C GLY A 8 4.43 51.23 8.15
N LEU A 9 4.98 50.45 9.09
CA LEU A 9 5.36 49.04 8.94
C LEU A 9 4.12 48.19 8.62
N LEU A 10 3.91 47.91 7.33
CA LEU A 10 2.95 46.91 6.87
C LEU A 10 3.64 45.53 6.87
N PHE A 11 3.57 44.85 8.00
CA PHE A 11 3.84 43.41 8.09
C PHE A 11 2.72 42.63 7.40
N CYS A 12 2.90 42.33 6.13
CA CYS A 12 2.08 41.33 5.44
C CYS A 12 2.59 39.92 5.82
N PHE A 13 2.08 39.34 6.91
CA PHE A 13 2.22 37.91 7.15
C PHE A 13 1.25 37.16 6.23
N ALA A 14 1.72 36.82 5.03
CA ALA A 14 1.05 35.85 4.18
C ALA A 14 1.23 34.46 4.80
N GLY A 15 0.29 34.09 5.69
CA GLY A 15 0.13 32.74 6.21
C GLY A 15 -0.20 31.79 5.06
N ASN A 16 0.80 31.09 4.56
CA ASN A 16 0.59 30.01 3.62
C ASN A 16 0.27 28.74 4.40
N ALA A 17 -1.00 28.32 4.37
CA ALA A 17 -1.39 26.97 4.73
C ALA A 17 -0.93 26.02 3.62
N TYR A 18 0.18 25.30 3.83
CA TYR A 18 0.54 24.17 2.98
C TYR A 18 0.19 22.87 3.69
N ALA A 19 -0.71 22.13 3.05
CA ALA A 19 -1.22 20.83 3.41
C ALA A 19 -0.10 19.83 3.78
N GLN A 20 -0.38 18.94 4.73
CA GLN A 20 0.38 17.73 4.96
C GLN A 20 0.40 16.92 3.67
N LYS A 21 1.54 16.93 2.98
CA LYS A 21 1.82 16.00 1.89
C LYS A 21 2.07 14.65 2.55
N ASN A 22 1.01 13.84 2.65
CA ASN A 22 1.15 12.42 2.91
C ASN A 22 2.02 11.85 1.79
N THR A 23 3.23 11.44 2.14
CA THR A 23 4.17 10.80 1.21
C THR A 23 3.65 9.39 0.91
N GLN A 24 2.66 9.31 0.03
CA GLN A 24 2.45 8.12 -0.78
C GLN A 24 3.69 8.03 -1.67
N THR A 25 4.56 7.06 -1.38
CA THR A 25 5.71 6.77 -2.22
C THR A 25 5.24 6.54 -3.66
N PRO A 26 5.94 7.08 -4.67
CA PRO A 26 5.58 6.87 -6.06
C PRO A 26 5.87 5.40 -6.39
N TYR A 27 4.82 4.58 -6.41
CA TYR A 27 4.88 3.27 -7.02
C TYR A 27 5.24 3.48 -8.49
N SER A 28 6.47 3.12 -8.87
CA SER A 28 7.02 3.45 -10.19
C SER A 28 6.18 2.78 -11.27
N GLU A 29 5.54 3.58 -12.12
CA GLU A 29 4.88 3.17 -13.35
C GLU A 29 5.93 2.61 -14.32
N LYS A 30 6.37 1.36 -14.12
CA LYS A 30 7.03 0.60 -15.18
C LYS A 30 5.94 -0.16 -15.93
N SER A 31 5.72 0.26 -17.17
CA SER A 31 4.90 -0.38 -18.17
C SER A 31 5.30 -1.85 -18.36
N TYR A 32 4.66 -2.76 -17.61
CA TYR A 32 4.75 -4.19 -17.88
C TYR A 32 3.68 -4.54 -18.90
N SER A 33 3.99 -4.29 -20.16
CA SER A 33 3.17 -4.73 -21.27
C SER A 33 3.14 -6.26 -21.30
N GLN A 34 1.91 -6.76 -21.39
CA GLN A 34 1.52 -8.01 -22.05
C GLN A 34 1.39 -9.27 -21.18
N SER A 35 0.11 -9.66 -21.04
CA SER A 35 -0.40 -10.99 -20.69
C SER A 35 -0.24 -11.42 -19.22
N GLN A 36 -0.91 -10.72 -18.31
CA GLN A 36 -1.24 -11.27 -16.99
C GLN A 36 -2.76 -11.46 -16.92
N LYS A 37 -3.21 -12.69 -16.66
CA LYS A 37 -4.54 -12.91 -16.07
C LYS A 37 -4.61 -12.00 -14.86
N GLU A 38 -5.55 -11.07 -14.87
CA GLU A 38 -5.81 -10.02 -13.90
C GLU A 38 -5.56 -10.49 -12.45
N ILE A 39 -4.35 -10.25 -11.92
CA ILE A 39 -4.06 -10.48 -10.51
C ILE A 39 -4.68 -9.31 -9.78
N LYS A 40 -5.89 -9.51 -9.27
CA LYS A 40 -6.54 -8.51 -8.41
C LYS A 40 -5.66 -8.26 -7.20
N GLN A 41 -5.14 -7.04 -7.10
CA GLN A 41 -4.41 -6.61 -5.91
C GLN A 41 -5.42 -6.51 -4.76
N PRO A 42 -5.05 -6.94 -3.53
CA PRO A 42 -5.93 -6.79 -2.39
C PRO A 42 -6.18 -5.32 -2.07
N ASP A 43 -7.34 -5.04 -1.48
CA ASP A 43 -7.58 -3.74 -0.85
C ASP A 43 -6.69 -3.63 0.40
N GLU A 44 -5.64 -2.82 0.30
CA GLU A 44 -4.67 -2.56 1.38
C GLU A 44 -5.33 -2.08 2.66
N ASN A 45 -6.49 -1.40 2.58
CA ASN A 45 -7.20 -0.90 3.76
C ASN A 45 -7.81 -2.02 4.61
N GLN A 46 -7.85 -3.25 4.09
CA GLN A 46 -8.35 -4.43 4.81
C GLN A 46 -7.23 -5.30 5.36
N LEU A 47 -5.97 -4.91 5.18
CA LEU A 47 -4.79 -5.70 5.54
C LEU A 47 -3.98 -5.04 6.65
N VAL A 48 -3.46 -5.85 7.57
CA VAL A 48 -2.65 -5.37 8.71
C VAL A 48 -1.20 -5.09 8.30
N THR A 49 -0.64 -5.95 7.46
CA THR A 49 0.70 -5.79 6.88
C THR A 49 0.57 -5.29 5.45
N HIS A 50 1.41 -4.32 5.10
CA HIS A 50 1.50 -3.74 3.76
C HIS A 50 2.87 -4.10 3.19
N GLY A 51 2.90 -4.72 2.01
CA GLY A 51 4.15 -5.05 1.35
C GLY A 51 3.96 -5.98 0.17
N SER A 52 4.94 -5.98 -0.73
CA SER A 52 4.90 -6.87 -1.89
C SER A 52 6.28 -7.42 -2.22
N TYR A 53 6.28 -8.53 -2.94
CA TYR A 53 7.48 -9.14 -3.49
C TYR A 53 7.24 -9.49 -4.97
N THR A 54 8.33 -9.56 -5.74
CA THR A 54 8.27 -10.04 -7.12
C THR A 54 8.57 -11.53 -7.13
N ASN A 55 7.65 -12.33 -7.65
CA ASN A 55 7.88 -13.77 -7.78
C ASN A 55 8.75 -14.09 -9.01
N SER A 56 9.13 -15.37 -9.18
CA SER A 56 9.97 -15.83 -10.29
C SER A 56 9.38 -15.59 -11.69
N ARG A 57 8.07 -15.31 -11.79
CA ARG A 57 7.38 -14.95 -13.04
C ARG A 57 7.35 -13.45 -13.29
N GLY A 58 8.03 -12.64 -12.46
CA GLY A 58 8.04 -11.18 -12.59
C GLY A 58 6.75 -10.51 -12.14
N VAL A 59 5.87 -11.22 -11.41
CA VAL A 59 4.60 -10.67 -10.92
C VAL A 59 4.78 -10.11 -9.51
N GLN A 60 4.31 -8.88 -9.29
CA GLN A 60 4.21 -8.30 -7.94
C GLN A 60 3.05 -8.95 -7.19
N VAL A 61 3.37 -9.51 -6.03
CA VAL A 61 2.45 -10.24 -5.16
C VAL A 61 2.52 -9.64 -3.76
N HIS A 62 1.37 -9.44 -3.14
CA HIS A 62 1.31 -8.96 -1.77
C HIS A 62 1.87 -10.02 -0.79
N VAL A 63 2.58 -9.58 0.25
CA VAL A 63 3.08 -10.48 1.31
C VAL A 63 1.90 -11.11 2.08
N PRO A 64 2.05 -12.28 2.71
CA PRO A 64 0.99 -12.80 3.56
C PRO A 64 0.60 -11.78 4.64
N SER A 65 -0.69 -11.53 4.81
CA SER A 65 -1.20 -10.49 5.71
C SER A 65 -2.50 -10.93 6.37
N LYS A 66 -2.70 -10.50 7.61
CA LYS A 66 -3.97 -10.73 8.32
C LYS A 66 -4.99 -9.71 7.84
N SER A 67 -6.24 -10.16 7.76
CA SER A 67 -7.38 -9.29 7.50
C SER A 67 -7.76 -8.52 8.77
N ILE A 68 -8.08 -7.25 8.65
CA ILE A 68 -8.53 -6.40 9.75
C ILE A 68 -9.92 -6.84 10.25
N ASN A 69 -10.80 -7.23 9.31
CA ASN A 69 -12.19 -7.60 9.60
C ASN A 69 -12.40 -9.12 9.68
N GLU A 70 -11.32 -9.89 9.71
CA GLU A 70 -11.31 -11.37 9.64
C GLU A 70 -11.95 -11.99 8.39
N THR A 71 -12.44 -11.17 7.45
CA THR A 71 -12.94 -11.58 6.14
C THR A 71 -11.81 -11.97 5.21
N VAL A 72 -12.10 -12.82 4.23
CA VAL A 72 -11.15 -13.17 3.17
C VAL A 72 -10.88 -11.92 2.32
N PRO A 73 -9.64 -11.42 2.23
CA PRO A 73 -9.30 -10.30 1.36
C PRO A 73 -9.44 -10.68 -0.11
N GLU A 74 -9.84 -9.73 -0.95
CA GLU A 74 -9.88 -9.96 -2.40
C GLU A 74 -8.50 -10.35 -2.94
N GLY A 75 -8.46 -11.33 -3.85
CA GLY A 75 -7.22 -11.82 -4.44
C GLY A 75 -6.40 -12.77 -3.56
N ALA A 76 -6.84 -13.07 -2.33
CA ALA A 76 -6.22 -14.11 -1.52
C ALA A 76 -6.45 -15.49 -2.17
N THR A 77 -5.39 -16.31 -2.22
CA THR A 77 -5.40 -17.65 -2.81
C THR A 77 -5.30 -18.75 -1.76
N ALA A 78 -4.90 -18.41 -0.53
CA ALA A 78 -4.80 -19.36 0.56
C ALA A 78 -4.94 -18.68 1.93
N LYS A 79 -5.40 -19.45 2.91
CA LYS A 79 -5.30 -19.13 4.33
C LYS A 79 -4.17 -19.94 4.97
N CYS A 80 -3.22 -19.25 5.59
CA CYS A 80 -2.13 -19.87 6.33
C CYS A 80 -2.59 -20.27 7.75
N ARG A 81 -1.86 -21.20 8.39
CA ARG A 81 -2.20 -21.69 9.73
C ARG A 81 -2.02 -20.68 10.86
N ASP A 82 -1.25 -19.62 10.63
CA ASP A 82 -1.12 -18.49 11.58
C ASP A 82 -2.25 -17.44 11.46
N GLY A 83 -3.22 -17.69 10.57
CA GLY A 83 -4.36 -16.82 10.30
C GLY A 83 -4.10 -15.72 9.27
N SER A 84 -2.91 -15.64 8.67
CA SER A 84 -2.66 -14.73 7.54
C SER A 84 -3.23 -15.30 6.23
N TYR A 85 -3.52 -14.41 5.28
CA TYR A 85 -3.94 -14.73 3.93
C TYR A 85 -2.79 -14.54 2.95
N SER A 86 -2.53 -15.53 2.09
CA SER A 86 -1.50 -15.48 1.05
C SER A 86 -2.09 -15.09 -0.30
N PHE A 87 -1.30 -14.37 -1.09
CA PHE A 87 -1.63 -13.91 -2.45
C PHE A 87 -0.76 -14.60 -3.52
N SER A 88 0.03 -15.61 -3.11
CA SER A 88 0.90 -16.37 -4.00
C SER A 88 0.08 -17.17 -5.02
N GLN A 89 0.46 -17.10 -6.31
CA GLN A 89 -0.16 -17.96 -7.33
C GLN A 89 0.57 -19.31 -7.52
N SER A 90 1.57 -19.61 -6.67
CA SER A 90 2.25 -20.92 -6.64
C SER A 90 1.77 -21.72 -5.44
N HIS A 91 1.64 -23.04 -5.57
CA HIS A 91 1.39 -23.90 -4.40
C HIS A 91 2.68 -24.27 -3.67
N ARG A 92 3.81 -24.32 -4.38
CA ARG A 92 5.10 -24.67 -3.77
C ARG A 92 5.58 -23.54 -2.88
N GLY A 93 5.83 -23.86 -1.60
CA GLY A 93 6.37 -22.92 -0.61
C GLY A 93 5.35 -21.94 -0.02
N THR A 94 4.09 -21.97 -0.44
CA THR A 94 3.05 -21.09 0.11
C THR A 94 2.83 -21.39 1.59
N CYS A 95 2.79 -20.32 2.39
CA CYS A 95 2.71 -20.36 3.85
C CYS A 95 3.86 -21.13 4.53
N SER A 96 5.00 -21.40 3.88
CA SER A 96 6.10 -22.17 4.51
C SER A 96 6.62 -21.52 5.79
N HIS A 97 6.66 -20.19 5.84
CA HIS A 97 7.02 -19.41 7.02
C HIS A 97 5.84 -19.20 8.00
N HIS A 98 4.63 -19.54 7.57
CA HIS A 98 3.37 -19.32 8.28
C HIS A 98 2.72 -20.65 8.68
N HIS A 99 3.57 -21.63 9.03
CA HIS A 99 3.20 -22.98 9.48
C HIS A 99 2.43 -23.84 8.46
N GLY A 100 2.50 -23.49 7.19
CA GLY A 100 1.83 -24.20 6.10
C GLY A 100 0.41 -23.71 5.85
N VAL A 101 -0.19 -24.25 4.80
CA VAL A 101 -1.54 -23.89 4.36
C VAL A 101 -2.57 -24.58 5.25
N ALA A 102 -3.55 -23.81 5.71
CA ALA A 102 -4.75 -24.32 6.36
C ALA A 102 -5.82 -24.65 5.31
N GLU A 103 -6.02 -23.75 4.34
CA GLU A 103 -7.06 -23.85 3.32
C GLU A 103 -6.63 -23.12 2.03
N TRP A 104 -7.00 -23.67 0.88
CA TRP A 104 -6.88 -23.01 -0.44
C TRP A 104 -8.22 -22.38 -0.81
N LEU A 105 -8.18 -21.16 -1.37
CA LEU A 105 -9.36 -20.31 -1.65
C LEU A 105 -9.67 -20.22 -3.14
#